data_AF-A0A836P319-F1
#
_entry.id   AF-A0A836P319-F1
#
_cell.length_a   1.000
_cell.length_b   1.000
_cell.length_c   1.000
_cell.angle_alpha   90.00
_cell.angle_beta   90.00
_cell.angle_gamma   90.00
#
_symmetry.space_group_name_H-M   'P 1'
#
loop_
_entity.id
_entity.type
_entity.pdbx_description
1 polymer ?
#
loop_
_entity_poly.entity_id
_entity_poly.type
_entity_poly.pdbx_seq_one_letter_code
_entity_poly.pdbx_strand_id
1 'polypeptide(L)' 'MIQMQSYLDVADNSGAKEVMCIKVLGGSKRRYARIGDIIKVTVKDAIPRGKVKKGEVYDAVVVRTRKGVRR' A
#
# COMPACT_ATOMS: atom_id res chain seq x y z
N MET A 1 -2.62 11.35 2.81
CA MET A 1 -3.75 10.44 3.12
C MET A 1 -3.87 9.50 1.94
N ILE A 2 -4.12 8.24 2.18
CA ILE A 2 -4.15 7.21 1.13
C ILE A 2 -5.58 6.75 0.96
N GLN A 3 -6.04 6.59 -0.28
CA GLN A 3 -7.38 6.10 -0.61
C GLN A 3 -7.29 5.00 -1.65
N MET A 4 -8.44 4.44 -2.06
CA MET A 4 -8.49 3.53 -3.20
C MET A 4 -7.88 4.19 -4.44
N GLN A 5 -7.23 3.39 -5.28
CA GLN A 5 -6.50 3.79 -6.48
C GLN A 5 -5.30 4.72 -6.25
N SER A 6 -4.86 4.93 -5.01
CA SER A 6 -3.59 5.61 -4.72
C SER A 6 -2.42 4.70 -5.04
N TYR A 7 -1.46 5.20 -5.82
CA TYR A 7 -0.17 4.56 -6.05
C TYR A 7 0.81 4.91 -4.93
N LEU A 8 1.60 3.92 -4.51
CA LEU A 8 2.49 4.00 -3.37
C LEU A 8 3.80 3.28 -3.67
N ASP A 9 4.90 3.88 -3.25
CA ASP A 9 6.21 3.22 -3.24
C ASP A 9 6.27 2.18 -2.12
N VAL A 10 6.92 1.05 -2.41
CA VAL A 10 7.16 0.00 -1.43
C VAL A 10 8.50 0.24 -0.74
N ALA A 11 8.51 0.15 0.59
CA ALA A 11 9.70 0.37 1.42
C ALA A 11 10.06 -0.91 2.20
N ASP A 12 10.34 -2.00 1.47
CA ASP A 12 10.75 -3.29 2.02
C ASP A 12 11.74 -4.03 1.09
N ASN A 13 12.06 -5.28 1.41
CA ASN A 13 12.89 -6.18 0.60
C ASN A 13 12.10 -7.30 -0.10
N SER A 14 10.77 -7.14 -0.27
CA SER A 14 9.92 -8.12 -0.96
C SER A 14 10.22 -8.21 -2.46
N GLY A 15 10.72 -7.11 -3.03
CA GLY A 15 10.98 -6.93 -4.45
C GLY A 15 9.89 -6.17 -5.19
N ALA A 16 8.78 -5.79 -4.55
CA ALA A 16 7.83 -4.85 -5.14
C ALA A 16 8.45 -3.44 -5.14
N LYS A 17 8.18 -2.67 -6.19
CA LYS A 17 8.61 -1.27 -6.29
C LYS A 17 7.44 -0.32 -6.10
N GLU A 18 6.35 -0.60 -6.82
CA GLU A 18 5.15 0.21 -6.82
C GLU A 18 3.92 -0.67 -6.61
N VAL A 19 3.01 -0.19 -5.77
CA VAL A 19 1.73 -0.84 -5.50
C VAL A 19 0.59 0.17 -5.61
N MET A 20 -0.61 -0.33 -5.93
CA MET A 20 -1.83 0.48 -5.92
C MET A 20 -2.76 -0.01 -4.82
N CYS A 21 -3.24 0.92 -3.97
CA CYS A 21 -4.25 0.62 -2.97
C CYS A 21 -5.58 0.24 -3.65
N ILE A 22 -6.12 -0.93 -3.33
CA ILE A 22 -7.41 -1.39 -3.83
C ILE A 22 -8.51 -1.33 -2.77
N LYS A 23 -8.15 -1.35 -1.48
CA LYS A 23 -9.11 -1.21 -0.37
C LYS A 23 -8.43 -0.72 0.90
N VAL A 24 -9.06 0.25 1.58
CA VAL A 24 -8.71 0.63 2.95
C VAL A 24 -9.49 -0.26 3.94
N LEU A 25 -8.78 -0.92 4.86
CA LEU A 25 -9.40 -1.84 5.84
C LEU A 25 -9.83 -1.14 7.13
N GLY A 26 -10.73 -1.77 7.88
CA GLY A 26 -11.21 -1.27 9.18
C GLY A 26 -12.52 -0.47 9.14
N GLY A 27 -13.48 -0.89 8.31
CA GLY A 27 -14.86 -0.40 8.33
C GLY A 27 -15.48 -0.16 6.95
N SER A 28 -16.80 -0.23 6.85
CA SER A 28 -17.54 -0.09 5.57
C SER A 28 -17.50 1.33 5.00
N LYS A 29 -17.46 2.36 5.86
CA LYS A 29 -17.46 3.78 5.47
C LYS A 29 -16.06 4.42 5.47
N ARG A 30 -14.99 3.64 5.70
CA ARG A 30 -13.64 4.17 5.81
C ARG A 30 -13.10 4.57 4.43
N ARG A 31 -12.79 5.85 4.26
CA ARG A 31 -12.33 6.42 2.97
C ARG A 31 -10.81 6.54 2.86
N TYR A 32 -10.13 6.72 3.98
CA TYR A 32 -8.70 7.05 4.00
C TYR A 32 -7.92 6.20 5.00
N ALA A 33 -6.72 5.82 4.59
CA ALA A 33 -5.68 5.25 5.43
C ALA A 33 -4.66 6.34 5.85
N ARG A 34 -4.15 6.18 7.06
CA ARG A 34 -3.11 6.96 7.75
C ARG A 34 -1.97 6.04 8.14
N ILE A 35 -0.90 6.61 8.70
CA ILE A 35 0.24 5.83 9.21
C ILE A 35 -0.26 4.81 10.24
N GLY A 36 0.20 3.56 10.11
CA GLY A 36 -0.20 2.42 10.94
C GLY A 36 -1.38 1.60 10.41
N ASP A 37 -2.14 2.12 9.44
CA ASP A 37 -3.29 1.41 8.89
C ASP A 37 -2.87 0.29 7.92
N ILE A 38 -3.65 -0.79 7.93
CA ILE A 38 -3.54 -1.88 6.95
C ILE A 38 -4.43 -1.58 5.74
N ILE A 39 -3.88 -1.76 4.54
CA ILE A 39 -4.57 -1.60 3.27
C ILE A 39 -4.34 -2.84 2.39
N LYS A 40 -5.32 -3.18 1.54
CA LYS A 40 -5.08 -4.12 0.44
C LYS A 40 -4.48 -3.39 -0.73
N VAL A 41 -3.45 -3.98 -1.32
CA VAL A 41 -2.73 -3.43 -2.47
C VAL A 41 -2.55 -4.48 -3.56
N THR A 42 -2.45 -4.03 -4.80
CA THR A 42 -2.00 -4.84 -5.93
C THR A 42 -0.63 -4.37 -6.40
N VAL A 43 0.28 -5.29 -6.71
CA VAL A 43 1.62 -4.99 -7.21
C VAL A 43 1.54 -4.47 -8.65
N LYS A 44 2.05 -3.27 -8.90
CA LYS A 44 2.05 -2.62 -10.21
C LYS A 44 3.39 -2.72 -10.91
N ASP A 45 4.48 -2.67 -10.13
CA ASP A 45 5.84 -2.93 -10.59
C ASP A 45 6.63 -3.73 -9.56
N ALA A 46 7.49 -4.63 -10.05
CA ALA A 46 8.32 -5.50 -9.24
C ALA A 46 9.67 -5.75 -9.93
N ILE A 47 10.72 -5.98 -9.14
CA ILE A 47 12.02 -6.37 -9.69
C ILE A 47 11.94 -7.74 -10.39
N PRO A 48 12.72 -7.97 -11.46
CA PRO A 48 12.87 -9.30 -12.05
C PRO A 48 13.36 -10.31 -11.01
N ARG A 49 12.84 -11.55 -11.09
CA ARG A 49 13.21 -12.67 -10.18
C ARG A 49 12.94 -12.40 -8.69
N GLY A 50 12.16 -11.37 -8.36
CA GLY A 50 11.68 -11.11 -7.00
C GLY A 50 10.69 -12.18 -6.51
N LYS A 51 10.46 -12.22 -5.20
CA LYS A 51 9.48 -13.13 -4.58
C LYS A 51 8.04 -12.78 -4.96
N VAL A 52 7.78 -11.49 -5.13
CA VAL A 52 6.47 -10.93 -5.52
C VAL A 52 6.42 -10.66 -7.02
N LYS A 53 5.24 -10.83 -7.61
CA LYS A 53 4.99 -10.65 -9.05
C LYS A 53 3.98 -9.54 -9.29
N LYS A 54 4.10 -8.89 -10.45
CA LYS A 54 3.11 -7.90 -10.92
C LYS A 54 1.71 -8.52 -10.98
N GLY A 55 0.73 -7.80 -10.47
CA GLY A 55 -0.68 -8.21 -10.43
C GLY A 55 -1.10 -8.93 -9.15
N GLU A 56 -0.15 -9.46 -8.37
CA GLU A 56 -0.47 -10.12 -7.09
C GLU A 56 -1.04 -9.11 -6.09
N VAL A 57 -1.86 -9.61 -5.15
CA VAL A 57 -2.57 -8.82 -4.15
C VAL A 57 -2.04 -9.18 -2.77
N TYR A 58 -1.71 -8.15 -1.99
CA TYR A 58 -1.17 -8.30 -0.64
C TYR A 58 -1.83 -7.32 0.33
N ASP A 59 -1.75 -7.64 1.63
CA ASP A 59 -2.00 -6.67 2.69
C ASP A 59 -0.69 -5.92 2.99
N ALA A 60 -0.77 -4.61 3.18
CA ALA A 60 0.38 -3.74 3.44
C ALA A 60 0.07 -2.76 4.58
N VAL A 61 1.10 -2.36 5.32
CA VAL A 61 1.01 -1.35 6.38
C VAL A 61 1.53 -0.01 5.87
N VAL A 62 0.76 1.06 6.11
CA VAL A 62 1.18 2.41 5.77
C VAL A 62 2.21 2.92 6.78
N VAL A 63 3.47 3.07 6.35
CA VAL A 63 4.56 3.53 7.24
C VAL A 63 4.85 5.03 7.13
N ARG A 64 4.58 5.65 5.97
CA ARG A 64 4.82 7.08 5.72
C ARG A 64 3.66 7.66 4.92
N THR A 65 3.30 8.91 5.21
CA THR A 65 2.39 9.69 4.36
C THR A 65 2.86 11.13 4.29
N ARG A 66 2.66 11.79 3.13
CA ARG A 66 3.01 13.22 2.95
C ARG A 66 2.28 14.15 3.93
N LYS A 67 1.07 13.80 4.38
CA LYS A 67 0.29 14.61 5.34
C LYS A 67 0.87 14.56 6.76
N GLY A 68 1.70 13.55 7.08
CA GLY A 68 2.21 13.35 8.43
C GLY A 68 1.16 12.88 9.43
N VAL A 69 1.54 12.87 10.71
CA VAL A 69 0.71 12.51 11.87
C VAL A 69 0.88 13.58 12.95
N ARG A 70 -0.21 13.93 13.65
CA ARG A 70 -0.13 14.76 14.86
C ARG A 70 0.29 13.87 16.02
N ARG A 71 1.36 14.28 16.72
CA ARG A 71 1.82 13.64 17.95
C ARG A 71 1.16 14.27 19.16
#